data_AF-A0A954GVZ7-F1
#
_entry.id   AF-A0A954GVZ7-F1
#
_cell.length_a   1.000
_cell.length_b   1.000
_cell.length_c   1.000
_cell.angle_alpha   90.00
_cell.angle_beta   90.00
_cell.angle_gamma   90.00
#
_symmetry.space_group_name_H-M   'P 1'
#
loop_
_entity.id
_entity.type
_entity.pdbx_description
1 polymer ?
#
loop_
_entity_poly.entity_id
_entity_poly.type
_entity_poly.pdbx_seq_one_letter_code
_entity_poly.pdbx_strand_id
1 'polypeptide(L)'
;MPRRLFAWLFTLGFACVSSLVDGGELSFRPQQLPTSLTVGYAVRLVDMNNDGKQDIVIVDSKRFVWLENPTWREHLMHEQTDAKFDNVCFAPADINGDGKLDFAVGRDWQFTNTRTGGTVGWLEQGQSPADLWRYHPVAEEPTTHRIRWADVDADGRPELIVAPLKGKNTTPPNFAEAGVRLLALEIPADPARDPWP
;
A
#
# COMPACT_ATOMS: atom_id res chain seq x y z
N MET A 1 23.94 -82.18 30.55
CA MET A 1 24.56 -80.84 30.37
C MET A 1 25.17 -80.81 28.97
N PRO A 2 25.09 -79.72 28.16
CA PRO A 2 24.57 -78.36 28.38
C PRO A 2 23.29 -78.04 27.56
N ARG A 3 22.54 -77.00 27.97
CA ARG A 3 21.40 -76.42 27.21
C ARG A 3 21.91 -75.26 26.34
N ARG A 4 21.64 -75.27 25.04
CA ARG A 4 21.87 -74.13 24.14
C ARG A 4 20.60 -73.27 24.11
N LEU A 5 20.70 -72.00 24.48
CA LEU A 5 19.67 -71.00 24.19
C LEU A 5 19.87 -70.47 22.76
N PHE A 6 18.80 -70.45 21.97
CA PHE A 6 18.72 -69.67 20.73
C PHE A 6 17.95 -68.39 21.04
N ALA A 7 18.58 -67.24 20.88
CA ALA A 7 17.91 -65.94 20.88
C ALA A 7 17.52 -65.60 19.44
N TRP A 8 16.24 -65.36 19.20
CA TRP A 8 15.76 -64.77 17.94
C TRP A 8 15.57 -63.27 18.19
N LEU A 9 16.37 -62.43 17.55
CA LEU A 9 16.07 -61.01 17.43
C LEU A 9 14.97 -60.84 16.37
N PHE A 10 13.81 -60.35 16.78
CA PHE A 10 12.84 -59.77 15.85
C PHE A 10 13.12 -58.28 15.73
N THR A 11 13.68 -57.86 14.60
CA THR A 11 13.73 -56.45 14.22
C THR A 11 12.35 -56.06 13.69
N LEU A 12 11.59 -55.29 14.47
CA LEU A 12 10.42 -54.57 13.96
C LEU A 12 10.91 -53.41 13.09
N GLY A 13 10.78 -53.54 11.77
CA GLY A 13 10.96 -52.42 10.86
C GLY A 13 9.76 -51.48 10.96
N PHE A 14 9.95 -50.28 11.49
CA PHE A 14 9.00 -49.18 11.35
C PHE A 14 9.06 -48.69 9.89
N ALA A 15 8.05 -49.05 9.09
CA ALA A 15 7.82 -48.40 7.81
C ALA A 15 7.20 -47.02 8.09
N CYS A 16 8.03 -45.98 8.03
CA CYS A 16 7.56 -44.61 8.04
C CYS A 16 6.89 -44.35 6.68
N VAL A 17 5.56 -44.35 6.63
CA VAL A 17 4.82 -43.94 5.43
C VAL A 17 4.92 -42.42 5.36
N SER A 18 5.85 -41.91 4.55
CA SER A 18 5.85 -40.51 4.15
C SER A 18 4.68 -40.30 3.19
N SER A 19 3.56 -39.75 3.67
CA SER A 19 2.54 -39.21 2.78
C SER A 19 3.10 -37.94 2.14
N LEU A 20 3.53 -38.04 0.89
CA LEU A 20 3.73 -36.87 0.05
C LEU A 20 2.33 -36.28 -0.20
N VAL A 21 2.02 -35.16 0.46
CA VAL A 21 0.90 -34.34 0.06
C VAL A 21 1.30 -33.73 -1.28
N ASP A 22 0.78 -34.28 -2.37
CA ASP A 22 0.90 -33.67 -3.68
C ASP A 22 0.09 -32.36 -3.63
N GLY A 23 0.81 -31.25 -3.59
CA GLY A 23 0.22 -29.92 -3.58
C GLY A 23 -0.36 -29.62 -4.94
N GLY A 24 -1.57 -30.11 -5.19
CA GLY A 24 -2.30 -29.89 -6.43
C GLY A 24 -2.32 -28.42 -6.82
N GLU A 25 -2.26 -28.14 -8.11
CA GLU A 25 -2.18 -26.78 -8.64
C GLU A 25 -3.40 -25.95 -8.21
N LEU A 26 -3.15 -24.73 -7.72
CA LEU A 26 -4.20 -23.78 -7.37
C LEU A 26 -5.01 -23.43 -8.63
N SER A 27 -6.32 -23.63 -8.58
CA SER A 27 -7.22 -23.23 -9.67
C SER A 27 -7.74 -21.82 -9.43
N PHE A 28 -7.56 -20.95 -10.41
CA PHE A 28 -8.02 -19.56 -10.35
C PHE A 28 -9.21 -19.36 -11.28
N ARG A 29 -10.25 -18.66 -10.78
CA ARG A 29 -11.36 -18.18 -11.61
C ARG A 29 -11.29 -16.66 -11.68
N PRO A 30 -11.22 -16.06 -12.89
CA PRO A 30 -11.31 -14.62 -13.02
C PRO A 30 -12.71 -14.13 -12.60
N GLN A 31 -12.76 -13.05 -11.84
CA GLN A 31 -13.97 -12.31 -11.52
C GLN A 31 -13.75 -10.84 -11.90
N GLN A 32 -14.56 -10.34 -12.82
CA GLN A 32 -14.59 -8.91 -13.13
C GLN A 32 -15.47 -8.21 -12.10
N LEU A 33 -14.93 -7.19 -11.43
CA LEU A 33 -15.67 -6.38 -10.48
C LEU A 33 -16.33 -5.20 -11.19
N PRO A 34 -17.57 -4.83 -10.82
CA PRO A 34 -18.23 -3.66 -11.38
C PRO A 34 -17.55 -2.40 -10.81
N THR A 35 -16.78 -1.71 -11.63
CA THR A 35 -16.10 -0.48 -11.23
C THR A 35 -16.39 0.62 -12.25
N SER A 36 -16.33 1.86 -11.80
CA SER A 36 -16.48 3.03 -12.68
C SER A 36 -15.13 3.64 -13.08
N LEU A 37 -14.02 2.93 -12.85
CA LEU A 37 -12.65 3.41 -13.03
C LEU A 37 -12.36 3.85 -14.47
N THR A 38 -11.62 4.95 -14.61
CA THR A 38 -11.08 5.36 -15.90
C THR A 38 -9.65 4.85 -16.09
N VAL A 39 -8.76 5.13 -15.12
CA VAL A 39 -7.37 4.68 -15.09
C VAL A 39 -7.03 4.26 -13.66
N GLY A 40 -7.37 3.02 -13.30
CA GLY A 40 -6.92 2.43 -12.04
C GLY A 40 -5.41 2.15 -12.08
N TYR A 41 -4.65 2.73 -11.16
CA TYR A 41 -3.20 2.66 -11.15
C TYR A 41 -2.64 1.87 -9.94
N ALA A 42 -2.90 2.32 -8.72
CA ALA A 42 -2.44 1.64 -7.50
C ALA A 42 -3.59 0.90 -6.82
N VAL A 43 -3.32 -0.31 -6.32
CA VAL A 43 -4.27 -1.15 -5.58
C VAL A 43 -3.67 -1.67 -4.28
N ARG A 44 -4.47 -1.71 -3.20
CA ARG A 44 -4.11 -2.38 -1.94
C ARG A 44 -5.31 -3.11 -1.37
N LEU A 45 -5.02 -4.13 -0.57
CA LEU A 45 -6.00 -4.79 0.29
C LEU A 45 -5.95 -4.15 1.68
N VAL A 46 -7.10 -3.72 2.18
CA VAL A 46 -7.24 -3.04 3.46
C VAL A 46 -8.60 -3.36 4.06
N ASP A 47 -8.70 -3.59 5.36
CA ASP A 47 -10.00 -3.67 6.06
C ASP A 47 -10.48 -2.25 6.32
N MET A 48 -11.35 -1.73 5.44
CA MET A 48 -11.73 -0.31 5.43
C MET A 48 -12.82 0.01 6.45
N ASN A 49 -13.67 -0.97 6.76
CA ASN A 49 -14.83 -0.81 7.65
C ASN A 49 -14.69 -1.54 8.98
N ASN A 50 -13.50 -2.11 9.26
CA ASN A 50 -13.16 -2.84 10.48
C ASN A 50 -14.07 -4.04 10.72
N ASP A 51 -14.48 -4.73 9.64
CA ASP A 51 -15.33 -5.92 9.71
C ASP A 51 -14.54 -7.24 9.69
N GLY A 52 -13.20 -7.15 9.65
CA GLY A 52 -12.27 -8.27 9.59
C GLY A 52 -12.05 -8.82 8.18
N LYS A 53 -12.68 -8.25 7.15
CA LYS A 53 -12.48 -8.64 5.75
C LYS A 53 -11.59 -7.64 5.04
N GLN A 54 -10.80 -8.14 4.10
CA GLN A 54 -10.01 -7.28 3.23
C GLN A 54 -10.88 -6.75 2.09
N ASP A 55 -10.91 -5.44 1.98
CA ASP A 55 -11.49 -4.69 0.86
C ASP A 55 -10.42 -4.32 -0.16
N ILE A 56 -10.85 -3.92 -1.37
CA ILE A 56 -9.93 -3.50 -2.43
C ILE A 56 -9.95 -1.98 -2.54
N VAL A 57 -8.86 -1.32 -2.20
CA VAL A 57 -8.68 0.12 -2.36
C VAL A 57 -7.95 0.41 -3.67
N ILE A 58 -8.48 1.33 -4.46
CA ILE A 58 -7.98 1.65 -5.80
C ILE A 58 -7.81 3.16 -5.94
N VAL A 59 -6.69 3.52 -6.55
CA VAL A 59 -6.41 4.88 -6.98
C VAL A 59 -6.66 4.99 -8.48
N ASP A 60 -7.63 5.84 -8.85
CA ASP A 60 -7.89 6.30 -10.21
C ASP A 60 -7.18 7.65 -10.45
N SER A 61 -7.06 8.10 -11.70
CA SER A 61 -6.44 9.38 -12.06
C SER A 61 -7.04 10.57 -11.27
N LYS A 62 -8.35 10.56 -10.99
CA LYS A 62 -9.05 11.62 -10.25
C LYS A 62 -9.77 11.19 -8.98
N ARG A 63 -9.68 9.91 -8.60
CA ARG A 63 -10.51 9.38 -7.52
C ARG A 63 -9.75 8.40 -6.66
N PHE A 64 -10.08 8.38 -5.39
CA PHE A 64 -9.75 7.31 -4.47
C PHE A 64 -11.06 6.58 -4.17
N VAL A 65 -11.08 5.28 -4.42
CA VAL A 65 -12.27 4.43 -4.23
C VAL A 65 -11.89 3.16 -3.48
N TRP A 66 -12.86 2.53 -2.85
CA TRP A 66 -12.71 1.18 -2.34
C TRP A 66 -13.91 0.30 -2.69
N LEU A 67 -13.68 -1.00 -2.82
CA LEU A 67 -14.68 -2.02 -3.13
C LEU A 67 -14.91 -2.89 -1.90
N GLU A 68 -16.12 -2.82 -1.34
CA GLU A 68 -16.47 -3.44 -0.06
C GLU A 68 -16.77 -4.94 -0.18
N ASN A 69 -15.98 -5.76 0.51
CA ASN A 69 -16.15 -7.20 0.60
C ASN A 69 -17.41 -7.57 1.41
N PRO A 70 -18.26 -8.53 0.99
CA PRO A 70 -18.14 -9.39 -0.21
C PRO A 70 -18.96 -8.87 -1.40
N THR A 71 -19.65 -7.74 -1.25
CA THR A 71 -20.57 -7.23 -2.29
C THR A 71 -19.84 -6.60 -3.46
N TRP A 72 -18.57 -6.22 -3.25
CA TRP A 72 -17.74 -5.43 -4.14
C TRP A 72 -18.39 -4.11 -4.56
N ARG A 73 -19.23 -3.55 -3.67
CA ARG A 73 -19.82 -2.23 -3.85
C ARG A 73 -18.72 -1.17 -3.81
N GLU A 74 -18.68 -0.34 -4.85
CA GLU A 74 -17.75 0.79 -4.93
C GLU A 74 -18.22 1.95 -4.04
N HIS A 75 -17.28 2.50 -3.27
CA HIS A 75 -17.45 3.69 -2.46
C HIS A 75 -16.41 4.73 -2.87
N LEU A 76 -16.87 5.97 -3.05
CA LEU A 76 -16.00 7.09 -3.37
C LEU A 76 -15.48 7.72 -2.06
N MET A 77 -14.16 7.72 -1.90
CA MET A 77 -13.49 8.35 -0.75
C MET A 77 -13.16 9.81 -1.04
N HIS A 78 -12.61 10.08 -2.21
CA HIS A 78 -12.20 11.44 -2.59
C HIS A 78 -12.20 11.58 -4.10
N GLU A 79 -12.62 12.74 -4.60
CA GLU A 79 -12.56 13.11 -6.01
C GLU A 79 -11.88 14.48 -6.17
N GLN A 80 -10.85 14.54 -7.01
CA GLN A 80 -10.18 15.80 -7.30
C GLN A 80 -10.98 16.68 -8.25
N THR A 81 -11.11 17.94 -7.87
CA THR A 81 -11.69 19.00 -8.70
C THR A 81 -10.66 20.00 -9.21
N ASP A 82 -9.41 19.90 -8.76
CA ASP A 82 -8.30 20.76 -9.19
C ASP A 82 -7.55 20.19 -10.42
N ALA A 83 -6.59 20.95 -10.94
CA ALA A 83 -5.74 20.52 -12.05
C ALA A 83 -4.61 19.56 -11.64
N LYS A 84 -4.51 19.20 -10.35
CA LYS A 84 -3.48 18.31 -9.78
C LYS A 84 -4.01 16.87 -9.70
N PHE A 85 -4.53 16.39 -10.82
CA PHE A 85 -4.98 15.01 -11.02
C PHE A 85 -3.79 14.08 -11.30
N ASP A 86 -4.03 12.84 -11.73
CA ASP A 86 -3.03 11.78 -11.90
C ASP A 86 -2.41 11.32 -10.57
N ASN A 87 -3.27 10.71 -9.76
CA ASN A 87 -2.86 9.98 -8.56
C ASN A 87 -2.04 8.74 -8.91
N VAL A 88 -0.99 8.47 -8.14
CA VAL A 88 -0.03 7.38 -8.44
C VAL A 88 0.26 6.44 -7.28
N CYS A 89 0.17 6.93 -6.05
CA CYS A 89 0.47 6.09 -4.90
C CYS A 89 -0.28 6.57 -3.66
N PHE A 90 -0.49 5.65 -2.74
CA PHE A 90 -1.06 5.92 -1.44
C PHE A 90 -0.47 4.97 -0.40
N ALA A 91 -0.52 5.33 0.88
CA ALA A 91 -0.12 4.49 2.01
C ALA A 91 -1.07 4.70 3.19
N PRO A 92 -1.82 3.67 3.63
CA PRO A 92 -2.70 3.77 4.79
C PRO A 92 -1.92 3.85 6.12
N ALA A 93 -2.39 4.68 7.06
CA ALA A 93 -1.97 4.77 8.47
C ALA A 93 -2.99 5.60 9.27
N ASP A 94 -2.98 5.54 10.59
CA ASP A 94 -3.65 6.54 11.44
C ASP A 94 -2.74 7.77 11.53
N ILE A 95 -3.04 8.84 10.78
CA ILE A 95 -2.11 9.98 10.62
C ILE A 95 -2.37 11.03 11.70
N ASN A 96 -3.64 11.26 12.05
CA ASN A 96 -4.02 12.25 13.06
C ASN A 96 -4.16 11.66 14.48
N GLY A 97 -3.99 10.35 14.65
CA GLY A 97 -4.06 9.66 15.94
C GLY A 97 -5.49 9.51 16.47
N ASP A 98 -6.50 9.61 15.61
CA ASP A 98 -7.91 9.51 16.01
C ASP A 98 -8.43 8.06 16.05
N GLY A 99 -7.57 7.09 15.73
CA GLY A 99 -7.88 5.66 15.69
C GLY A 99 -8.60 5.22 14.42
N LYS A 100 -8.77 6.10 13.42
CA LYS A 100 -9.29 5.77 12.10
C LYS A 100 -8.16 5.65 11.09
N LEU A 101 -8.51 5.12 9.93
CA LEU A 101 -7.55 4.88 8.87
C LEU A 101 -7.52 6.07 7.92
N ASP A 102 -6.37 6.72 7.79
CA ASP A 102 -6.11 7.79 6.84
C ASP A 102 -5.15 7.33 5.75
N PHE A 103 -5.10 8.05 4.62
CA PHE A 103 -4.17 7.73 3.53
C PHE A 103 -3.21 8.87 3.25
N ALA A 104 -1.90 8.64 3.39
CA ALA A 104 -0.94 9.47 2.65
C ALA A 104 -1.10 9.20 1.15
N VAL A 105 -0.95 10.22 0.30
CA VAL A 105 -1.20 10.16 -1.14
C VAL A 105 -0.18 10.95 -1.95
N GLY A 106 0.18 10.42 -3.12
CA GLY A 106 0.97 11.11 -4.15
C GLY A 106 0.11 11.39 -5.39
N ARG A 107 0.03 12.66 -5.79
CA ARG A 107 -0.78 13.21 -6.90
C ARG A 107 0.07 14.03 -7.87
N ASP A 108 -0.53 14.54 -8.94
CA ASP A 108 0.09 15.50 -9.86
C ASP A 108 1.31 14.90 -10.58
N TRP A 109 1.17 13.64 -11.02
CA TRP A 109 2.23 12.94 -11.73
C TRP A 109 2.39 13.47 -13.15
N GLN A 110 3.60 13.93 -13.47
CA GLN A 110 3.93 14.48 -14.78
C GLN A 110 5.22 13.84 -15.29
N PHE A 111 5.11 13.04 -16.36
CA PHE A 111 6.24 12.22 -16.81
C PHE A 111 7.50 13.04 -17.15
N THR A 112 7.37 14.19 -17.81
CA THR A 112 8.52 15.01 -18.26
C THR A 112 8.88 16.17 -17.34
N ASN A 113 8.01 16.53 -16.39
CA ASN A 113 8.26 17.64 -15.48
C ASN A 113 9.02 17.16 -14.24
N THR A 114 10.32 17.45 -14.22
CA THR A 114 11.24 17.10 -13.11
C THR A 114 11.59 18.31 -12.24
N ARG A 115 10.88 19.44 -12.43
CA ARG A 115 11.19 20.72 -11.77
C ARG A 115 10.12 21.12 -10.75
N THR A 116 8.86 20.90 -11.09
CA THR A 116 7.68 21.26 -10.26
C THR A 116 6.63 20.15 -10.34
N GLY A 117 5.55 20.29 -9.57
CA GLY A 117 4.48 19.30 -9.50
C GLY A 117 4.89 18.10 -8.64
N GLY A 118 4.11 17.02 -8.70
CA GLY A 118 4.26 15.89 -7.78
C GLY A 118 3.91 16.31 -6.36
N THR A 119 2.63 16.24 -6.01
CA THR A 119 2.18 16.64 -4.66
C THR A 119 2.09 15.44 -3.73
N VAL A 120 2.55 15.64 -2.51
CA VAL A 120 2.34 14.74 -1.37
C VAL A 120 1.32 15.38 -0.45
N GLY A 121 0.36 14.61 0.00
CA GLY A 121 -0.63 15.03 0.97
C GLY A 121 -1.20 13.82 1.70
N TRP A 122 -2.27 14.04 2.45
CA TRP A 122 -3.03 12.94 3.05
C TRP A 122 -4.54 13.18 2.98
N LEU A 123 -5.29 12.08 3.01
CA LEU A 123 -6.74 12.05 3.05
C LEU A 123 -7.17 11.63 4.45
N GLU A 124 -7.88 12.53 5.13
CA GLU A 124 -8.44 12.35 6.47
C GLU A 124 -9.81 11.69 6.39
N GLN A 125 -9.96 10.56 7.08
CA GLN A 125 -11.25 9.88 7.17
C GLN A 125 -12.25 10.68 8.03
N GLY A 126 -13.49 10.74 7.55
CA GLY A 126 -14.61 11.33 8.28
C GLY A 126 -15.11 10.48 9.44
N GLN A 127 -16.44 10.39 9.59
CA GLN A 127 -17.04 9.52 10.60
C GLN A 127 -17.15 8.07 10.10
N SER A 128 -17.31 7.90 8.79
CA SER A 128 -17.42 6.63 8.10
C SER A 128 -16.39 6.52 6.97
N PRO A 129 -15.85 5.32 6.68
CA PRO A 129 -15.00 5.12 5.50
C PRO A 129 -15.75 5.33 4.16
N ALA A 130 -17.08 5.39 4.19
CA ALA A 130 -17.92 5.71 3.03
C ALA A 130 -18.20 7.22 2.87
N ASP A 131 -17.76 8.06 3.81
CA ASP A 131 -17.86 9.52 3.66
C ASP A 131 -16.83 10.05 2.66
N LEU A 132 -17.00 11.30 2.22
CA LEU A 132 -15.94 12.01 1.50
C LEU A 132 -14.84 12.47 2.46
N TRP A 133 -13.61 12.10 2.13
CA TRP A 133 -12.42 12.36 2.93
C TRP A 133 -11.82 13.72 2.58
N ARG A 134 -11.26 14.37 3.59
CA ARG A 134 -10.67 15.69 3.45
C ARG A 134 -9.21 15.56 3.02
N TYR A 135 -8.81 16.27 1.98
CA TYR A 135 -7.43 16.33 1.55
C TYR A 135 -6.66 17.43 2.28
N HIS A 136 -5.46 17.09 2.76
CA HIS A 136 -4.49 18.00 3.38
C HIS A 136 -3.17 17.97 2.60
N PRO A 137 -2.70 19.11 2.06
CA PRO A 137 -1.41 19.18 1.39
C PRO A 137 -0.26 19.10 2.39
N VAL A 138 0.82 18.41 2.03
CA VAL A 138 2.01 18.26 2.87
C VAL A 138 3.25 18.83 2.19
N ALA A 139 3.59 18.34 0.99
CA ALA A 139 4.82 18.72 0.31
C ALA A 139 4.67 18.66 -1.22
N GLU A 140 5.66 19.23 -1.91
CA GLU A 140 5.83 19.06 -3.36
C GLU A 140 7.21 18.46 -3.63
N GLU A 141 7.22 17.30 -4.29
CA GLU A 141 8.41 16.62 -4.77
C GLU A 141 8.14 16.09 -6.19
N PRO A 142 8.68 16.77 -7.21
CA PRO A 142 8.52 16.41 -8.61
C PRO A 142 8.80 14.94 -8.86
N THR A 143 7.94 14.33 -9.67
CA THR A 143 8.02 12.91 -9.99
C THR A 143 7.87 11.98 -8.77
N THR A 144 7.20 12.41 -7.69
CA THR A 144 6.74 11.49 -6.64
C THR A 144 6.01 10.29 -7.25
N HIS A 145 6.44 9.08 -6.90
CA HIS A 145 5.92 7.87 -7.54
C HIS A 145 5.63 6.73 -6.57
N ARG A 146 6.32 6.67 -5.43
CA ARG A 146 6.03 5.71 -4.37
C ARG A 146 6.08 6.39 -3.01
N ILE A 147 5.20 5.95 -2.12
CA ILE A 147 5.21 6.32 -0.70
C ILE A 147 4.99 5.09 0.19
N ARG A 148 5.66 5.07 1.35
CA ARG A 148 5.57 4.01 2.37
C ARG A 148 5.80 4.60 3.75
N TRP A 149 5.21 3.98 4.76
CA TRP A 149 5.53 4.25 6.16
C TRP A 149 6.68 3.35 6.60
N ALA A 150 7.68 3.92 7.26
CA ALA A 150 8.75 3.18 7.90
C ALA A 150 9.33 4.02 9.04
N ASP A 151 9.54 3.41 10.19
CA ASP A 151 10.32 3.99 11.29
C ASP A 151 11.81 3.86 10.93
N VAL A 152 12.39 4.95 10.41
CA VAL A 152 13.76 4.95 9.88
C VAL A 152 14.82 5.35 10.89
N ASP A 153 14.42 6.01 11.97
CA ASP A 153 15.32 6.46 13.04
C ASP A 153 15.19 5.64 14.35
N ALA A 154 14.27 4.68 14.37
CA ALA A 154 13.97 3.78 15.48
C ALA A 154 13.39 4.49 16.73
N ASP A 155 12.66 5.60 16.54
CA ASP A 155 11.96 6.30 17.62
C ASP A 155 10.57 5.69 17.96
N GLY A 156 10.10 4.74 17.15
CA GLY A 156 8.81 4.07 17.28
C GLY A 156 7.64 4.76 16.57
N ARG A 157 7.88 5.85 15.84
CA ARG A 157 6.90 6.59 15.03
C ARG A 157 7.33 6.52 13.57
N PRO A 158 6.54 5.88 12.68
CA PRO A 158 6.95 5.77 11.28
C PRO A 158 6.93 7.11 10.52
N GLU A 159 8.01 7.39 9.79
CA GLU A 159 8.07 8.47 8.80
C GLU A 159 7.36 8.09 7.49
N LEU A 160 6.81 9.10 6.81
CA LEU A 160 6.37 8.95 5.43
C LEU A 160 7.57 9.04 4.49
N ILE A 161 7.98 7.89 3.96
CA ILE A 161 9.04 7.81 2.96
C ILE A 161 8.46 8.14 1.59
N VAL A 162 8.99 9.17 0.94
CA VAL A 162 8.62 9.59 -0.42
C VAL A 162 9.75 9.30 -1.38
N ALA A 163 9.44 8.54 -2.43
CA ALA A 163 10.39 8.14 -3.48
C ALA A 163 9.94 8.67 -4.85
N PRO A 164 10.66 9.67 -5.39
CA PRO A 164 10.50 10.10 -6.77
C PRO A 164 11.01 9.06 -7.77
N LEU A 165 10.52 9.11 -9.01
CA LEU A 165 11.00 8.23 -10.08
C LEU A 165 12.25 8.78 -10.77
N LYS A 166 12.45 10.11 -10.76
CA LYS A 166 13.48 10.78 -11.56
C LYS A 166 14.21 11.85 -10.73
N GLY A 167 15.48 12.05 -11.04
CA GLY A 167 16.26 13.13 -10.43
C GLY A 167 15.71 14.49 -10.85
N LYS A 168 15.69 15.45 -9.91
CA LYS A 168 15.27 16.83 -10.20
C LYS A 168 16.12 17.44 -11.31
N ASN A 169 15.49 18.29 -12.12
CA ASN A 169 16.11 19.01 -13.24
C ASN A 169 16.65 18.13 -14.39
N THR A 170 16.42 16.82 -14.38
CA THR A 170 16.76 15.95 -15.51
C THR A 170 15.76 16.11 -16.66
N THR A 171 16.18 15.80 -17.89
CA THR A 171 15.36 15.99 -19.10
C THR A 171 15.41 14.75 -20.00
N PRO A 172 14.39 14.47 -20.82
CA PRO A 172 14.46 13.38 -21.80
C PRO A 172 15.68 13.52 -22.74
N PRO A 173 16.31 12.40 -23.14
CA PRO A 173 16.09 11.03 -22.65
C PRO A 173 16.85 10.72 -21.34
N ASN A 174 17.62 11.67 -20.82
CA ASN A 174 18.62 11.50 -19.78
C ASN A 174 18.09 11.68 -18.35
N PHE A 175 17.03 10.95 -17.98
CA PHE A 175 16.43 11.06 -16.63
C PHE A 175 17.30 10.52 -15.49
N ALA A 176 18.36 9.77 -15.80
CA ALA A 176 19.22 9.10 -14.83
C ALA A 176 20.52 9.86 -14.51
N GLU A 177 20.75 11.03 -15.12
CA GLU A 177 21.98 11.81 -14.89
C GLU A 177 22.05 12.44 -13.49
N ALA A 178 20.92 12.54 -12.78
CA ALA A 178 20.87 12.96 -11.38
C ALA A 178 20.12 11.92 -10.53
N GLY A 179 20.61 11.70 -9.31
CA GLY A 179 19.95 10.84 -8.33
C GLY A 179 18.61 11.40 -7.86
N VAL A 180 17.78 10.52 -7.31
CA VAL A 180 16.51 10.90 -6.67
C VAL A 180 16.76 11.41 -5.25
N ARG A 181 15.98 12.40 -4.82
CA ARG A 181 15.93 12.82 -3.41
C ARG A 181 14.82 12.03 -2.73
N LEU A 182 15.20 11.09 -1.85
CA LEU A 182 14.24 10.45 -0.95
C LEU A 182 13.90 11.43 0.19
N LEU A 183 12.63 11.51 0.55
CA LEU A 183 12.19 12.22 1.75
C LEU A 183 11.79 11.20 2.81
N ALA A 184 12.04 11.52 4.08
CA ALA A 184 11.40 10.91 5.23
C ALA A 184 10.73 12.07 5.97
N LEU A 185 9.40 12.08 5.98
CA LEU A 185 8.61 13.17 6.57
C LEU A 185 8.00 12.68 7.87
N GLU A 186 8.28 13.38 8.97
CA GLU A 186 7.69 13.05 10.27
C GLU A 186 6.25 13.59 10.37
N ILE A 187 5.38 12.87 11.09
CA ILE A 187 4.04 13.37 11.41
C ILE A 187 4.18 14.43 12.51
N PRO A 188 3.80 15.70 12.28
CA PRO A 188 3.87 16.73 13.30
C PRO A 188 2.70 16.59 14.29
N ALA A 189 2.69 17.44 15.33
CA ALA A 189 1.65 17.40 16.37
C ALA A 189 0.23 17.65 15.82
N ASP A 190 0.06 18.59 14.88
CA ASP A 190 -1.18 18.80 14.14
C ASP A 190 -0.93 18.57 12.63
N PRO A 191 -1.10 17.34 12.10
CA PRO A 191 -0.78 17.01 10.71
C PRO A 191 -1.65 17.71 9.66
N ALA A 192 -2.74 18.37 10.09
CA ALA A 192 -3.60 19.17 9.23
C ALA A 192 -3.14 20.63 9.09
N ARG A 193 -2.24 21.10 9.97
CA ARG A 193 -1.85 22.52 10.04
C ARG A 193 -0.35 22.75 10.08
N ASP A 194 0.37 21.88 10.76
CA ASP A 194 1.80 22.04 10.98
C ASP A 194 2.60 21.48 9.79
N PRO A 195 3.74 22.09 9.45
CA PRO A 195 4.63 21.54 8.43
C PRO A 195 5.22 20.21 8.90
N TRP A 196 5.28 19.25 7.98
CA TRP A 196 5.96 17.97 8.21
C TRP A 196 7.46 18.19 8.00
N PRO A 197 8.31 18.01 9.03
CA PRO A 197 9.74 18.28 8.95
C PRO A 197 10.49 17.25 8.09
#